data_AF-A0A512MHL0-F1
#
_entry.id   AF-A0A512MHL0-F1
#
_cell.length_a   1.000
_cell.length_b   1.000
_cell.length_c   1.000
_cell.angle_alpha   90.00
_cell.angle_beta   90.00
_cell.angle_gamma   90.00
#
_symmetry.space_group_name_H-M   'P 1'
#
loop_
_entity.id
_entity.type
_entity.pdbx_description
1 polymer ?
#
loop_
_entity_poly.entity_id
_entity_poly.type
_entity_poly.pdbx_seq_one_letter_code
_entity_poly.pdbx_strand_id
1 'polypeptide(L)' 'MPLPEDMPSRLERSLTKGDLLDASLVKEVIDGLESGKPIKWNLILARQLQLEKEGVDEADD' A
#
# COMPACT_ATOMS: atom_id res chain seq x y z
N MET A 1 -14.89 2.12 12.93
CA MET A 1 -16.07 1.44 12.33
C MET A 1 -15.51 0.39 11.40
N PRO A 2 -15.99 -0.87 11.46
CA PRO A 2 -15.54 -1.89 10.53
C PRO A 2 -15.86 -1.46 9.09
N LEU A 3 -15.00 -1.86 8.15
CA LEU A 3 -15.27 -1.64 6.74
C LEU A 3 -16.53 -2.44 6.32
N PRO A 4 -17.32 -1.95 5.37
CA PRO A 4 -18.39 -2.73 4.75
C PRO A 4 -17.86 -4.07 4.20
N GLU A 5 -18.71 -5.09 4.20
CA GLU A 5 -18.41 -6.36 3.55
C GLU A 5 -17.95 -6.12 2.09
N ASP A 6 -16.98 -6.91 1.64
CA ASP A 6 -16.28 -6.81 0.35
C ASP A 6 -15.38 -5.59 0.12
N MET A 7 -15.41 -4.57 0.97
CA MET A 7 -14.55 -3.38 0.79
C MET A 7 -13.05 -3.70 0.91
N PRO A 8 -12.57 -4.52 1.86
CA PRO A 8 -11.17 -4.93 1.94
C PRO A 8 -10.66 -5.56 0.64
N SER A 9 -11.37 -6.55 0.10
CA SER A 9 -10.96 -7.25 -1.12
C SER A 9 -11.01 -6.36 -2.36
N ARG A 10 -11.94 -5.41 -2.42
CA ARG A 10 -12.01 -4.42 -3.50
C ARG A 10 -10.85 -3.43 -3.43
N LEU A 11 -10.51 -2.95 -2.23
CA LEU A 11 -9.35 -2.10 -1.99
C LEU A 11 -8.06 -2.82 -2.35
N GLU A 12 -7.91 -4.08 -1.92
CA GLU A 12 -6.76 -4.90 -2.25
C GLU A 12 -6.55 -5.00 -3.75
N ARG A 13 -7.60 -5.38 -4.48
CA ARG A 13 -7.56 -5.46 -5.95
C ARG A 13 -7.29 -4.12 -6.61
N SER A 14 -7.82 -3.02 -6.08
CA SER A 14 -7.71 -1.71 -6.73
C SER A 14 -6.36 -1.05 -6.51
N LEU A 15 -5.76 -1.24 -5.33
CA LEU A 15 -4.48 -0.67 -4.97
C LEU A 15 -3.29 -1.51 -5.46
N THR A 16 -3.46 -2.81 -5.64
CA THR A 16 -2.44 -3.66 -6.30
C THR A 16 -2.52 -3.61 -7.82
N LYS A 17 -3.70 -3.33 -8.40
CA LYS A 17 -3.86 -3.25 -9.85
C LYS A 17 -3.12 -2.04 -10.41
N GLY A 18 -2.14 -2.31 -11.28
CA GLY A 18 -1.33 -1.27 -11.90
C GLY A 18 -0.17 -0.80 -11.02
N ASP A 19 0.28 -1.63 -10.09
CA ASP A 19 1.44 -1.41 -9.23
C ASP A 19 1.41 -0.07 -8.48
N LEU A 20 0.20 0.37 -8.10
CA LEU A 20 -0.03 1.60 -7.34
C LEU A 20 0.59 1.52 -5.94
N LEU A 21 0.47 0.35 -5.30
CA LEU A 21 1.09 0.02 -4.02
C LEU A 21 1.42 -1.46 -3.96
N ASP A 22 2.54 -1.78 -3.31
CA ASP A 22 2.91 -3.14 -2.98
C ASP A 22 1.87 -3.79 -2.07
N ALA A 23 1.66 -5.10 -2.24
CA ALA A 23 0.68 -5.86 -1.47
C ALA A 23 0.85 -5.72 0.07
N SER A 24 2.09 -5.54 0.54
CA SER A 24 2.42 -5.30 1.95
C SER A 24 1.87 -3.97 2.46
N LEU A 25 2.00 -2.90 1.66
CA LEU A 25 1.49 -1.56 1.98
C LEU A 25 -0.02 -1.49 1.83
N VAL A 26 -0.59 -2.19 0.86
CA VAL A 26 -2.04 -2.32 0.68
C VAL A 26 -2.69 -2.93 1.92
N LYS A 27 -2.08 -3.98 2.50
CA LYS A 27 -2.55 -4.58 3.74
C LYS A 27 -2.50 -3.59 4.92
N GLU A 28 -1.43 -2.80 5.03
CA GLU A 28 -1.30 -1.76 6.06
C GLU A 28 -2.41 -0.69 5.94
N VAL A 29 -2.80 -0.31 4.70
CA VAL A 29 -3.94 0.59 4.47
C VAL A 29 -5.25 -0.03 4.95
N ILE A 30 -5.52 -1.29 4.58
CA ILE A 30 -6.76 -1.98 4.94
C ILE A 30 -6.87 -2.13 6.47
N ASP A 31 -5.81 -2.62 7.13
CA ASP A 31 -5.76 -2.77 8.58
C ASP A 31 -5.95 -1.42 9.31
N GLY A 32 -5.37 -0.35 8.76
CA GLY A 32 -5.54 1.02 9.27
C GLY A 32 -7.00 1.48 9.18
N LEU A 33 -7.66 1.23 8.05
CA LEU A 33 -9.06 1.59 7.83
C LEU A 33 -10.00 0.78 8.72
N GLU A 34 -9.79 -0.54 8.86
CA GLU A 34 -10.59 -1.41 9.72
C GLU A 34 -10.48 -1.04 11.19
N SER A 35 -9.27 -0.66 11.63
CA SER A 35 -9.03 -0.18 12.99
C SER A 35 -9.53 1.26 13.23
N GLY A 36 -10.09 1.91 12.20
CA GLY A 36 -10.58 3.29 12.27
C GLY A 36 -9.47 4.32 12.50
N LYS A 37 -8.22 3.97 12.21
CA LYS A 37 -7.06 4.85 12.35
C LYS A 37 -6.87 5.68 11.08
N PRO A 38 -6.40 6.92 11.21
CA PRO A 38 -6.04 7.72 10.04
C PRO A 38 -4.87 7.07 9.28
N ILE A 39 -5.01 7.00 7.95
CA ILE A 39 -3.97 6.48 7.07
C ILE A 39 -2.90 7.55 6.85
N LYS A 40 -1.64 7.19 7.12
CA LYS A 40 -0.49 8.08 6.93
C LYS A 40 0.05 7.93 5.50
N TRP A 41 -0.68 8.49 4.54
CA TRP A 41 -0.36 8.38 3.11
C TRP A 41 1.06 8.83 2.77
N ASN A 42 1.55 9.89 3.41
CA ASN A 42 2.92 10.37 3.22
C ASN A 42 3.97 9.31 3.56
N LEU A 43 3.77 8.51 4.61
CA LEU A 43 4.70 7.44 5.00
C LEU A 43 4.59 6.24 4.07
N ILE A 44 3.37 5.87 3.67
CA ILE A 44 3.12 4.76 2.75
C ILE A 44 3.76 5.04 1.39
N LEU A 45 3.55 6.24 0.84
CA LEU A 45 4.15 6.65 -0.42
C LEU A 45 5.68 6.76 -0.32
N ALA A 46 6.20 7.27 0.79
CA ALA A 46 7.66 7.32 1.00
C ALA A 46 8.28 5.92 1.02
N ARG A 47 7.61 4.92 1.61
CA ARG A 47 8.06 3.52 1.60
C ARG A 47 7.99 2.91 0.21
N GLN A 48 6.89 3.10 -0.53
CA GLN A 48 6.78 2.62 -1.92
C GLN A 48 7.92 3.17 -2.78
N LEU A 49 8.16 4.49 -2.70
CA LEU A 49 9.21 5.16 -3.47
C LEU A 49 10.63 4.76 -3.03
N GLN A 50 10.82 4.39 -1.75
CA GLN A 50 12.11 3.85 -1.27
C GLN A 50 12.34 2.43 -1.75
N LEU A 51 11.29 1.58 -1.74
CA LEU A 51 11.33 0.23 -2.31
C LEU A 51 11.61 0.28 -3.82
N GLU A 52 11.02 1.23 -4.54
CA GLU A 52 11.35 1.47 -5.95
C GLU A 52 12.81 1.89 -6.14
N LYS A 53 13.39 2.66 -5.23
CA LYS A 53 14.82 3.05 -5.30
C LYS A 53 15.76 1.90 -4.96
N GLU A 54 15.41 1.04 -4.01
CA GLU A 54 16.18 -0.18 -3.71
C GLU A 54 16.08 -1.22 -4.85
N GLY A 55 15.03 -1.15 -5.68
CA GLY A 55 14.89 -1.94 -6.92
C GLY A 55 15.63 -1.38 -8.14
N VAL A 56 16.17 -0.15 -8.06
CA VAL A 56 17.01 0.49 -9.10
C VAL A 56 18.42 0.68 -8.55
N ASP A 57 18.99 -0.37 -7.99
CA ASP A 57 20.43 -0.45 -7.75
C ASP A 57 20.95 -1.78 -8.34
N GLU A 58 20.84 -1.89 -9.67
CA GLU A 58 21.62 -2.86 -10.44
C GLU A 58 22.31 -2.15 -11.61
N ALA A 59 23.63 -2.01 -11.42
CA ALA A 59 24.69 -2.08 -12.43
C ALA A 59 24.77 -0.96 -13.48
N ASP A 60 25.39 0.16 -13.12
CA ASP A 60 26.32 0.84 -14.04
C ASP A 60 27.75 0.66 -13.46
N ASP A 61 28.42 -0.40 -13.94
CA ASP A 61 29.88 -0.60 -13.90
C ASP A 61 30.48 -0.08 -15.22
#